data_AF-A0A2E6QHG4-F1
#
_entry.id   AF-A0A2E6QHG4-F1
#
_cell.length_a   1.000
_cell.length_b   1.000
_cell.length_c   1.000
_cell.angle_alpha   90.00
_cell.angle_beta   90.00
_cell.angle_gamma   90.00
#
_symmetry.space_group_name_H-M   'P 1'
#
loop_
_entity.id
_entity.type
_entity.pdbx_description
1 polymer ?
#
loop_
_entity_poly.entity_id
_entity_poly.type
_entity_poly.pdbx_seq_one_letter_code
_entity_poly.pdbx_strand_id
1 'polypeptide(L)'
;MPPPAIAKSADAVEVLRVWAEPGAPQQLVLKTTWDEPGAWGLLLVDVARHAAKAYAGEGIPEEEAFDRILQFFRAELESPTDELS
;
A
#
# COMPACT_ATOMS: atom_id res chain seq x y z
N MET A 1 -13.89 5.14 5.15
CA MET A 1 -14.14 4.95 3.71
C MET A 1 -15.21 3.89 3.53
N PRO A 2 -16.24 4.10 2.70
CA PRO A 2 -17.18 3.04 2.34
C PRO A 2 -16.44 1.93 1.55
N PRO A 3 -16.89 0.68 1.63
CA PRO A 3 -16.29 -0.40 0.86
C PRO A 3 -16.46 -0.15 -0.65
N PRO A 4 -15.46 -0.50 -1.48
CA PRO A 4 -15.56 -0.35 -2.93
C PRO A 4 -16.68 -1.23 -3.49
N ALA A 5 -17.21 -0.87 -4.66
CA ALA A 5 -18.33 -1.60 -5.27
C ALA A 5 -18.07 -3.11 -5.44
N ILE A 6 -16.82 -3.49 -5.75
CA ILE A 6 -16.41 -4.88 -5.92
C ILE A 6 -16.62 -5.72 -4.65
N ALA A 7 -16.55 -5.12 -3.46
CA ALA A 7 -16.75 -5.81 -2.20
C ALA A 7 -18.19 -6.32 -1.98
N LYS A 8 -19.13 -5.95 -2.85
CA LYS A 8 -20.52 -6.48 -2.83
C LYS A 8 -20.65 -7.80 -3.62
N SER A 9 -19.65 -8.17 -4.40
CA SER A 9 -19.64 -9.44 -5.13
C SER A 9 -19.48 -10.60 -4.16
N ALA A 10 -20.21 -11.69 -4.37
CA ALA A 10 -20.09 -12.91 -3.57
C ALA A 10 -18.69 -13.56 -3.69
N ASP A 11 -18.00 -13.32 -4.81
CA ASP A 11 -16.68 -13.88 -5.08
C ASP A 11 -15.53 -12.94 -4.64
N ALA A 12 -15.86 -11.72 -4.19
CA ALA A 12 -14.83 -10.78 -3.73
C ALA A 12 -14.29 -11.20 -2.35
N VAL A 13 -12.97 -11.05 -2.19
CA VAL A 13 -12.30 -11.29 -0.92
C VAL A 13 -11.51 -10.04 -0.50
N GLU A 14 -11.53 -9.75 0.79
CA GLU A 14 -10.62 -8.76 1.37
C GLU A 14 -9.22 -9.38 1.46
N VAL A 15 -8.24 -8.73 0.83
CA VAL A 15 -6.88 -9.24 0.69
C VAL A 15 -5.94 -8.71 1.78
N LEU A 16 -6.06 -7.42 2.12
CA LEU A 16 -5.16 -6.72 3.02
C LEU A 16 -5.94 -5.73 3.86
N ARG A 17 -5.63 -5.68 5.16
CA ARG A 17 -6.04 -4.62 6.07
C ARG A 17 -4.82 -4.05 6.76
N VAL A 18 -4.76 -2.73 6.87
CA VAL A 18 -3.66 -1.99 7.49
C VAL A 18 -4.22 -1.04 8.54
N TRP A 19 -3.55 -0.97 9.69
CA TRP A 19 -3.86 -0.04 10.77
C TRP A 19 -2.58 0.70 11.16
N ALA A 20 -2.73 1.98 11.47
CA ALA A 20 -1.66 2.83 11.93
C ALA A 20 -2.13 3.61 13.16
N GLU A 21 -1.22 3.78 14.12
CA GLU A 21 -1.39 4.62 15.31
C GLU A 21 -0.13 5.51 15.45
N PRO A 22 -0.27 6.80 15.79
CA PRO A 22 0.89 7.66 15.98
C PRO A 22 1.88 7.09 17.00
N GLY A 23 3.14 6.90 16.60
CA GLY A 23 4.21 6.40 17.46
C GLY A 23 4.27 4.87 17.61
N ALA A 24 3.42 4.12 16.90
CA ALA A 24 3.46 2.66 16.86
C ALA A 24 3.74 2.15 15.43
N PRO A 25 4.38 0.96 15.29
CA PRO A 25 4.51 0.30 13.99
C PRO A 25 3.13 0.01 13.37
N GLN A 26 3.06 0.05 12.05
CA GLN A 26 1.88 -0.37 11.32
C GLN A 26 1.57 -1.84 11.58
N GLN A 27 0.30 -2.17 11.74
CA GLN A 27 -0.17 -3.56 11.83
C GLN A 27 -0.90 -3.94 10.55
N LEU A 28 -0.63 -5.14 10.05
CA LEU A 28 -1.21 -5.63 8.82
C LEU A 28 -1.69 -7.08 8.93
N VAL A 29 -2.85 -7.34 8.35
CA VAL A 29 -3.44 -8.68 8.21
C VAL A 29 -3.64 -8.93 6.72
N LEU A 30 -3.09 -10.05 6.24
CA LEU A 30 -3.17 -10.46 4.83
C LEU A 30 -3.87 -11.80 4.68
N LYS A 31 -4.58 -11.94 3.57
CA LYS A 31 -5.09 -13.22 3.06
C LYS A 31 -4.30 -13.60 1.82
N THR A 32 -3.63 -14.75 1.86
CA THR A 32 -2.97 -15.33 0.69
C THR A 32 -4.02 -15.65 -0.38
N THR A 33 -4.08 -14.78 -1.40
CA THR A 33 -5.15 -14.78 -2.41
C THR A 33 -4.66 -15.21 -3.79
N TRP A 34 -3.36 -15.07 -4.06
CA TRP A 34 -2.75 -15.42 -5.34
C TRP A 34 -1.66 -16.47 -5.17
N ASP A 35 -1.56 -17.37 -6.14
CA ASP A 35 -0.52 -18.39 -6.21
C ASP A 35 0.82 -17.83 -6.73
N GLU A 36 0.75 -16.77 -7.54
CA GLU A 36 1.92 -16.12 -8.13
C GLU A 36 2.40 -14.96 -7.23
N PRO A 37 3.62 -15.00 -6.68
CA PRO A 37 4.10 -13.98 -5.75
C PRO A 37 4.20 -12.57 -6.34
N GLY A 38 4.51 -12.43 -7.63
CA GLY A 38 4.58 -11.16 -8.35
C GLY A 38 3.26 -10.38 -8.35
N ALA A 39 2.11 -11.04 -8.16
CA ALA A 39 0.82 -10.38 -7.96
C ALA A 39 0.83 -9.42 -6.75
N TRP A 40 1.59 -9.73 -5.70
CA TRP A 40 1.80 -8.82 -4.57
C TRP A 40 2.58 -7.57 -4.97
N GLY A 41 3.54 -7.70 -5.89
CA GLY A 41 4.27 -6.56 -6.45
C GLY A 41 3.34 -5.60 -7.18
N LEU A 42 2.39 -6.13 -7.96
CA LEU A 42 1.36 -5.32 -8.62
C LEU A 42 0.45 -4.61 -7.60
N LEU A 43 0.01 -5.32 -6.56
CA LEU A 43 -0.79 -4.73 -5.48
C LEU A 43 -0.07 -3.56 -4.81
N LEU A 44 1.23 -3.70 -4.51
CA LEU A 44 2.01 -2.64 -3.87
C LEU A 44 2.13 -1.41 -4.77
N VAL A 45 2.31 -1.59 -6.08
CA VAL A 45 2.31 -0.48 -7.05
C VAL A 45 0.94 0.22 -7.08
N ASP A 46 -0.16 -0.54 -7.06
CA ASP A 46 -1.50 0.03 -7.04
C ASP A 46 -1.77 0.84 -5.77
N VAL A 47 -1.28 0.37 -4.61
CA VAL A 47 -1.33 1.12 -3.35
C VAL A 47 -0.54 2.44 -3.47
N ALA A 48 0.69 2.38 -3.97
CA ALA A 48 1.52 3.57 -4.16
C ALA A 48 0.87 4.61 -5.07
N ARG A 49 0.23 4.17 -6.18
CA ARG A 49 -0.50 5.07 -7.08
C ARG A 49 -1.73 5.70 -6.41
N HIS A 50 -2.49 4.92 -5.65
CA HIS A 50 -3.64 5.46 -4.92
C HIS A 50 -3.22 6.50 -3.88
N ALA A 51 -2.11 6.27 -3.17
CA ALA A 51 -1.55 7.23 -2.22
C ALA A 51 -1.08 8.51 -2.94
N ALA A 52 -0.34 8.39 -4.03
CA ALA A 52 0.12 9.54 -4.83
C ALA A 52 -1.06 10.40 -5.34
N LYS A 53 -2.12 9.75 -5.81
CA LYS A 53 -3.34 10.45 -6.24
C LYS A 53 -4.06 11.17 -5.09
N ALA A 54 -4.00 10.63 -3.87
CA ALA A 54 -4.55 11.31 -2.70
C ALA A 54 -3.79 12.61 -2.41
N TYR A 55 -2.45 12.59 -2.51
CA TYR A 55 -1.60 13.78 -2.35
C TYR A 55 -1.85 14.87 -3.38
N ALA A 56 -2.29 14.52 -4.60
CA ALA A 56 -2.74 15.50 -5.59
C ALA A 56 -3.90 16.37 -5.09
N GLY A 57 -4.78 15.81 -4.27
CA GLY A 57 -5.84 16.57 -3.60
C GLY A 57 -5.33 17.54 -2.53
N GLU A 58 -4.12 17.36 -2.05
CA GLU A 58 -3.46 18.18 -1.02
C GLU A 58 -2.46 19.20 -1.62
N GLY A 59 -2.38 19.27 -2.95
CA GLY A 59 -1.54 20.25 -3.67
C GLY A 59 -0.14 19.76 -4.05
N ILE A 60 0.18 18.48 -3.82
CA ILE A 60 1.43 17.87 -4.30
C ILE A 60 1.13 17.16 -5.62
N PRO A 61 1.78 17.47 -6.76
CA PRO A 61 1.55 16.78 -8.02
C PRO A 61 1.65 15.25 -7.88
N GLU A 62 0.74 14.51 -8.51
CA GLU A 62 0.68 13.04 -8.41
C GLU A 62 2.01 12.38 -8.78
N GLU A 63 2.65 12.84 -9.85
CA GLU A 63 3.96 12.34 -10.30
C GLU A 63 5.04 12.58 -9.25
N GLU A 64 5.11 13.79 -8.68
CA GLU A 64 6.05 14.13 -7.62
C GLU A 64 5.83 13.28 -6.37
N ALA A 65 4.56 13.05 -5.99
CA ALA A 65 4.22 12.21 -4.85
C ALA A 65 4.60 10.74 -5.10
N PHE A 66 4.32 10.22 -6.30
CA PHE A 66 4.64 8.84 -6.67
C PHE A 66 6.15 8.60 -6.71
N ASP A 67 6.92 9.53 -7.28
CA ASP A 67 8.38 9.45 -7.32
C ASP A 67 8.99 9.44 -5.92
N ARG A 68 8.47 10.28 -5.01
CA ARG A 68 8.89 10.27 -3.59
C ARG A 68 8.58 8.93 -2.92
N ILE A 69 7.38 8.39 -3.12
CA ILE A 69 7.01 7.07 -2.56
C ILE A 69 8.00 6.00 -3.06
N LEU A 70 8.29 5.95 -4.36
CA LEU A 70 9.23 4.99 -4.92
C LEU A 70 10.67 5.19 -4.45
N GLN A 71 11.09 6.44 -4.25
CA GLN A 71 12.41 6.75 -3.71
C GLN A 71 12.58 6.14 -2.31
N PHE A 72 11.64 6.40 -1.40
CA PHE A 72 11.72 5.86 -0.04
C PHE A 72 11.55 4.34 -0.01
N PHE A 73 10.67 3.78 -0.84
CA PHE A 73 10.51 2.33 -0.96
C PHE A 73 11.81 1.64 -1.39
N ARG A 74 12.51 2.17 -2.40
CA ARG A 74 13.80 1.63 -2.85
C ARG A 74 14.89 1.77 -1.78
N ALA A 75 14.95 2.93 -1.13
CA ALA A 75 15.91 3.16 -0.05
C ALA A 75 15.72 2.16 1.10
N GLU A 76 14.48 1.87 1.47
CA GLU A 76 14.14 0.88 2.50
C GLU A 76 14.52 -0.55 2.09
N LEU A 77 14.36 -0.91 0.81
CA LEU A 77 14.81 -2.21 0.30
C LEU A 77 16.34 -2.35 0.30
N GLU A 78 17.07 -1.27 0.03
CA GLU A 78 18.53 -1.24 -0.03
C GLU A 78 19.18 -1.17 1.35
N SER A 79 18.52 -0.51 2.30
CA SER A 79 18.95 -0.36 3.69
C SER A 79 17.75 -0.46 4.63
N PRO A 80 17.29 -1.69 4.93
CA PRO A 80 16.17 -1.91 5.83
C PRO A 80 16.40 -1.20 7.16
N THR A 81 15.42 -0.43 7.60
CA THR A 81 15.48 0.30 8.88
C THR A 81 15.16 -0.57 10.09
N ASP A 82 14.78 -1.83 9.86
CA ASP A 82 14.47 -2.82 10.90
C ASP A 82 15.65 -3.79 11.17
N GLU A 83 16.43 -3.47 12.20
CA GLU A 83 17.09 -4.47 13.06
C GLU A 83 16.26 -4.81 14.32
N LEU A 84 15.07 -4.21 14.53
CA LEU A 84 14.29 -4.41 15.75
C LEU A 84 12.76 -4.35 15.51
N SER A 85 12.17 -5.44 15.03
CA SER A 85 10.75 -5.76 15.23
C SER A 85 10.54 -7.24 15.54
#